data_AF-A0A4S4H7L4-F1
#
_entry.id   AF-A0A4S4H7L4-F1
#
_cell.length_a   1.000
_cell.length_b   1.000
_cell.length_c   1.000
_cell.angle_alpha   90.00
_cell.angle_beta   90.00
_cell.angle_gamma   90.00
#
_symmetry.space_group_name_H-M   'P 1'
#
loop_
_entity.id
_entity.type
_entity.pdbx_description
1 polymer ?
#
loop_
_entity_poly.entity_id
_entity_poly.type
_entity_poly.pdbx_seq_one_letter_code
_entity_poly.pdbx_strand_id
1 'polypeptide(L)'
;MNKFFIYPIIVGAVLFSVAEIQGAADTADDTTYVVEITENSDTEYLYPTPNKHRMPSKRSICLITPQGISTQMVATEDIDLFEIYSPLGECLGIFASEQDFITFIYRMDGTVEIRLHHDDGILYGYLYR
;
A
#
# COMPACT_ATOMS: atom_id res chain seq x y z
N MET A 1 -45.15 46.38 -34.44
CA MET A 1 -43.82 46.85 -33.98
C MET A 1 -43.51 46.17 -32.66
N ASN A 2 -42.23 45.79 -32.47
CA ASN A 2 -41.59 45.10 -31.32
C ASN A 2 -42.02 43.62 -31.15
N LYS A 3 -41.27 42.59 -31.61
CA LYS A 3 -39.85 42.21 -31.46
C LYS A 3 -39.37 42.19 -30.01
N PHE A 4 -39.50 41.02 -29.36
CA PHE A 4 -38.56 40.55 -28.35
C PHE A 4 -38.27 39.06 -28.56
N PHE A 5 -37.00 38.79 -28.85
CA PHE A 5 -36.34 37.48 -28.85
C PHE A 5 -36.19 37.01 -27.41
N ILE A 6 -36.59 35.77 -27.09
CA ILE A 6 -36.05 35.02 -25.95
C ILE A 6 -35.79 33.59 -26.43
N TYR A 7 -34.52 33.19 -26.37
CA TYR A 7 -33.98 31.86 -26.71
C TYR A 7 -34.53 30.76 -25.78
N PRO A 8 -34.77 29.53 -26.27
CA PRO A 8 -34.84 28.37 -25.40
C PRO A 8 -33.41 27.81 -25.16
N ILE A 9 -32.95 27.89 -23.91
CA ILE A 9 -31.71 27.29 -23.40
C ILE A 9 -32.11 26.12 -22.48
N ILE A 10 -31.78 24.89 -22.92
CA ILE A 10 -31.35 23.72 -22.13
C ILE A 10 -32.47 23.09 -21.25
N VAL A 11 -32.73 21.78 -21.23
CA VAL A 11 -31.88 20.70 -20.68
C VAL A 11 -32.26 19.39 -21.36
N GLY A 12 -31.31 18.79 -22.08
CA GLY A 12 -31.39 17.39 -22.48
C GLY A 12 -31.16 16.50 -21.26
N ALA A 13 -32.16 15.73 -20.87
CA ALA A 13 -32.01 14.67 -19.89
C ALA A 13 -31.21 13.52 -20.52
N VAL A 14 -29.90 13.49 -20.25
CA VAL A 14 -29.07 12.32 -20.55
C VAL A 14 -29.42 11.25 -19.51
N LEU A 15 -30.13 10.23 -19.97
CA LEU A 15 -30.36 9.00 -19.21
C LEU A 15 -29.02 8.29 -19.03
N PHE A 16 -28.38 8.47 -17.87
CA PHE A 16 -27.31 7.59 -17.42
C PHE A 16 -27.95 6.28 -16.96
N SER A 17 -27.96 5.28 -17.83
CA SER A 17 -28.18 3.90 -17.43
C SER A 17 -27.01 3.48 -16.56
N VAL A 18 -27.26 3.27 -15.26
CA VAL A 18 -26.32 2.59 -14.37
C VAL A 18 -26.21 1.16 -14.86
N ALA A 19 -25.11 0.82 -15.52
CA ALA A 19 -24.76 -0.57 -15.76
C ALA A 19 -24.42 -1.17 -14.40
N GLU A 20 -25.24 -2.09 -13.91
CA GLU A 20 -24.91 -2.96 -12.80
C GLU A 20 -23.66 -3.74 -13.19
N ILE A 21 -22.51 -3.38 -12.62
CA ILE A 21 -21.31 -4.20 -12.70
C ILE A 21 -21.61 -5.45 -11.88
N GLN A 22 -21.92 -6.53 -12.58
CA GLN A 22 -22.00 -7.87 -12.02
C GLN A 22 -20.67 -8.16 -11.32
N GLY A 23 -20.73 -8.28 -9.99
CA GLY A 23 -19.58 -8.64 -9.17
C GLY A 23 -18.99 -9.95 -9.70
N ALA A 24 -17.76 -9.86 -10.22
CA ALA A 24 -16.93 -11.04 -10.43
C ALA A 24 -16.86 -11.78 -9.09
N ALA A 25 -17.14 -13.07 -9.12
CA ALA A 25 -16.98 -13.94 -7.97
C ALA A 25 -15.54 -13.78 -7.46
N ASP A 26 -15.43 -13.18 -6.27
CA ASP A 26 -14.19 -13.05 -5.52
C ASP A 26 -13.70 -14.47 -5.21
N THR A 27 -12.85 -14.97 -6.09
CA THR A 27 -12.19 -16.26 -5.88
C THR A 27 -11.16 -15.93 -4.81
N ALA A 28 -11.49 -16.20 -3.55
CA ALA A 28 -10.61 -15.92 -2.41
C ALA A 28 -9.22 -16.46 -2.73
N ASP A 29 -8.31 -15.56 -3.06
CA ASP A 29 -6.95 -15.88 -3.45
C ASP A 29 -6.22 -16.29 -2.17
N ASP A 30 -6.03 -17.60 -1.97
CA ASP A 30 -5.32 -18.17 -0.81
C ASP A 30 -3.79 -18.17 -1.01
N THR A 31 -3.30 -17.41 -2.00
CA THR A 31 -1.86 -17.27 -2.24
C THR A 31 -1.19 -16.67 -1.01
N THR A 32 -0.11 -17.27 -0.54
CA THR A 32 0.76 -16.69 0.49
C THR A 32 1.95 -16.01 -0.17
N TYR A 33 2.17 -14.74 0.12
CA TYR A 33 3.35 -14.01 -0.36
C TYR A 33 4.47 -14.07 0.66
N VAL A 34 5.67 -14.39 0.18
CA VAL A 34 6.90 -14.47 0.99
C VAL A 34 7.80 -13.32 0.57
N VAL A 35 8.08 -12.41 1.51
CA VAL A 35 8.89 -11.22 1.26
C VAL A 35 10.12 -11.25 2.16
N GLU A 36 11.32 -11.17 1.57
CA GLU A 36 12.54 -10.89 2.34
C GLU A 36 12.49 -9.42 2.76
N ILE A 37 12.46 -9.19 4.07
CA ILE A 37 12.43 -7.86 4.66
C ILE A 37 13.75 -7.57 5.37
N THR A 38 14.14 -6.31 5.32
CA THR A 38 15.31 -5.77 6.01
C THR A 38 14.86 -4.66 6.94
N GLU A 39 15.40 -4.63 8.15
CA GLU A 39 15.15 -3.54 9.09
C GLU A 39 16.10 -2.38 8.81
N ASN A 40 15.50 -1.20 8.66
CA ASN A 40 16.20 0.06 8.69
C ASN A 40 15.90 0.74 10.04
N SER A 41 16.86 0.63 10.96
CA SER A 41 16.83 1.28 12.27
C SER A 41 17.37 2.71 12.25
N ASP A 42 17.72 3.27 11.08
CA ASP A 42 18.18 4.66 10.96
C ASP A 42 17.01 5.64 11.13
N THR A 43 16.50 5.72 12.35
CA THR A 43 15.93 6.97 12.85
C THR A 43 17.09 7.99 12.87
N GLU A 44 16.93 9.13 12.20
CA GLU A 44 17.98 10.15 12.05
C GLU A 44 18.44 10.75 13.40
N TYR A 45 19.30 10.05 14.15
CA TYR A 45 20.11 10.64 15.19
C TYR A 45 21.50 10.95 14.63
N LEU A 46 21.60 12.10 13.97
CA LEU A 46 22.82 12.73 13.50
C LEU A 46 23.68 13.24 14.66
N TYR A 47 24.32 12.32 15.39
CA TYR A 47 25.59 12.62 16.04
C TYR A 47 26.68 11.77 15.38
N PRO A 48 27.66 12.38 14.70
CA PRO A 48 28.76 11.65 14.08
C PRO A 48 29.72 11.22 15.17
N THR A 49 29.50 10.05 15.77
CA THR A 49 30.53 9.40 16.58
C THR A 49 31.59 8.78 15.66
N PRO A 50 32.89 9.08 15.84
CA PRO A 50 33.94 8.51 15.02
C PRO A 50 34.10 7.04 15.43
N ASN A 51 34.09 6.14 14.44
CA ASN A 51 34.07 4.66 14.55
C ASN A 51 32.68 4.02 14.76
N LYS A 52 31.76 4.19 13.81
CA LYS A 52 30.61 3.29 13.68
C LYS A 52 31.03 2.05 12.89
N HIS A 53 31.37 0.96 13.60
CA HIS A 53 31.13 -0.37 13.04
C HIS A 53 29.62 -0.46 12.82
N ARG A 54 29.16 -0.18 11.60
CA ARG A 54 27.74 -0.33 11.27
C ARG A 54 27.36 -1.78 11.58
N MET A 55 26.39 -1.97 12.47
CA MET A 55 25.78 -3.28 12.61
C MET A 55 25.18 -3.67 11.26
N PRO A 56 25.40 -4.89 10.79
CA PRO A 56 24.78 -5.35 9.56
C PRO A 56 23.27 -5.29 9.72
N SER A 57 22.57 -4.91 8.64
CA SER A 57 21.12 -4.87 8.64
C SER A 57 20.55 -6.26 8.91
N LYS A 58 19.59 -6.34 9.83
CA LYS A 58 18.93 -7.59 10.19
C LYS A 58 17.92 -7.91 9.09
N ARG A 59 17.97 -9.14 8.56
CA ARG A 59 17.05 -9.62 7.54
C ARG A 59 16.17 -10.73 8.10
N SER A 60 14.94 -10.79 7.63
CA SER A 60 14.00 -11.86 7.96
C SER A 60 12.99 -12.07 6.85
N ILE A 61 12.08 -13.01 7.06
CA ILE A 61 10.97 -13.31 6.17
C ILE A 61 9.68 -12.72 6.74
N CYS A 62 8.94 -12.03 5.89
CA CYS A 62 7.58 -11.57 6.12
C CYS A 62 6.63 -12.43 5.26
N LEU A 63 5.59 -12.97 5.89
CA LEU A 63 4.51 -13.68 5.24
C LEU A 63 3.28 -12.78 5.18
N ILE A 64 2.69 -12.66 3.99
CA ILE A 64 1.43 -11.95 3.79
C ILE A 64 0.42 -12.98 3.30
N THR A 65 -0.64 -13.20 4.09
CA THR A 65 -1.76 -14.07 3.74
C THR A 65 -3.06 -13.25 3.72
N PRO A 66 -4.19 -13.82 3.26
CA PRO A 66 -5.46 -13.11 3.32
C PRO A 66 -5.94 -12.83 4.75
N GLN A 67 -5.40 -13.54 5.73
CA GLN A 67 -5.77 -13.45 7.15
C GLN A 67 -4.84 -12.54 7.96
N GLY A 68 -3.66 -12.21 7.43
CA GLY A 68 -2.78 -11.29 8.11
C GLY A 68 -1.33 -11.30 7.64
N ILE A 69 -0.54 -10.48 8.32
CA ILE A 69 0.91 -10.35 8.13
C ILE A 69 1.63 -11.01 9.31
N SER A 70 2.71 -11.74 9.03
CA SER A 70 3.56 -12.33 10.06
C SER A 70 5.04 -12.14 9.76
N THR A 71 5.80 -11.66 10.75
CA THR A 71 7.25 -11.51 10.70
C THR A 71 7.86 -11.89 12.06
N GLN A 72 9.10 -12.37 12.05
CA GLN A 72 9.85 -12.67 13.29
C GLN A 72 10.57 -11.44 13.87
N MET A 73 10.51 -10.29 13.20
CA MET A 73 11.26 -9.10 13.61
C MET A 73 10.48 -8.24 14.60
N VAL A 74 9.18 -8.10 14.38
CA VAL A 74 8.27 -7.20 15.12
C VAL A 74 6.91 -7.92 15.24
N ALA A 75 6.20 -7.77 16.35
CA ALA A 75 4.85 -8.31 16.45
C ALA A 75 3.92 -7.47 15.56
N THR A 76 2.97 -8.12 14.85
CA THR A 76 2.11 -7.40 13.90
C THR A 76 1.29 -6.29 14.58
N GLU A 77 0.96 -6.44 15.86
CA GLU A 77 0.29 -5.44 16.69
C GLU A 77 1.13 -4.19 17.00
N ASP A 78 2.45 -4.26 16.83
CA ASP A 78 3.38 -3.13 16.99
C ASP A 78 3.60 -2.37 15.67
N ILE A 79 2.98 -2.81 14.56
CA ILE A 79 3.05 -2.13 13.27
C ILE A 79 1.96 -1.06 13.22
N ASP A 80 2.36 0.20 13.03
CA ASP A 80 1.47 1.35 13.07
C ASP A 80 1.10 1.89 11.68
N LEU A 81 1.96 1.67 10.68
CA LEU A 81 1.75 2.14 9.31
C LEU A 81 2.25 1.15 8.26
N PHE A 82 1.47 0.99 7.20
CA PHE A 82 1.81 0.18 6.04
C PHE A 82 1.91 1.08 4.81
N GLU A 83 3.01 1.02 4.08
CA GLU A 83 3.20 1.78 2.85
C GLU A 83 3.59 0.87 1.69
N ILE A 84 3.24 1.30 0.49
CA ILE A 84 3.58 0.63 -0.76
C ILE A 84 4.18 1.65 -1.71
N TYR A 85 5.32 1.31 -2.29
CA TYR A 85 6.01 2.11 -3.27
C TYR A 85 6.23 1.35 -4.58
N SER A 86 6.21 2.09 -5.69
CA SER A 86 6.68 1.58 -6.97
C SER A 86 8.20 1.39 -6.93
N PRO A 87 8.78 0.56 -7.82
CA PRO A 87 10.24 0.42 -7.93
C PRO A 87 10.96 1.73 -8.29
N LEU A 88 10.21 2.75 -8.74
CA LEU A 88 10.71 4.09 -9.06
C LEU A 88 10.63 5.04 -7.85
N GLY A 89 10.10 4.58 -6.71
CA GLY A 89 9.95 5.36 -5.49
C GLY A 89 8.66 6.17 -5.40
N GLU A 90 7.69 5.93 -6.26
CA GLU A 90 6.37 6.60 -6.19
C GLU A 90 5.53 5.94 -5.11
N CYS A 91 4.91 6.73 -4.23
CA CYS A 91 3.98 6.20 -3.23
C CYS A 91 2.69 5.73 -3.91
N LEU A 92 2.39 4.44 -3.80
CA LEU A 92 1.20 3.81 -4.35
C LEU A 92 0.06 3.73 -3.33
N GLY A 93 0.40 3.67 -2.04
CA GLY A 93 -0.60 3.62 -0.97
C GLY A 93 0.02 3.73 0.42
N ILE A 94 -0.79 4.24 1.35
CA ILE A 94 -0.49 4.37 2.78
C ILE A 94 -1.74 3.90 3.54
N PHE A 95 -1.57 2.99 4.48
CA PHE A 95 -2.66 2.34 5.19
C PHE A 95 -2.34 2.26 6.68
N ALA A 96 -3.32 2.59 7.52
CA ALA A 96 -3.27 2.34 8.97
C ALA A 96 -3.94 1.01 9.34
N SER A 97 -4.68 0.40 8.42
CA SER A 97 -5.31 -0.90 8.60
C SER A 97 -4.53 -1.97 7.85
N GLU A 98 -4.13 -3.02 8.57
CA GLU A 98 -3.50 -4.21 8.01
C GLU A 98 -4.38 -4.84 6.91
N GLN A 99 -5.69 -4.93 7.14
CA GLN A 99 -6.60 -5.58 6.18
C GLN A 99 -6.76 -4.78 4.90
N ASP A 100 -6.76 -3.45 4.97
CA ASP A 100 -6.83 -2.59 3.78
C ASP A 100 -5.55 -2.70 2.95
N PHE A 101 -4.38 -2.74 3.62
CA PHE A 101 -3.10 -2.99 2.98
C PHE A 101 -3.08 -4.35 2.28
N ILE A 102 -3.49 -5.43 2.98
CA ILE A 102 -3.59 -6.78 2.40
C ILE A 102 -4.51 -6.75 1.17
N THR A 103 -5.72 -6.21 1.32
CA THR A 103 -6.69 -6.12 0.22
C THR A 103 -6.12 -5.41 -1.00
N PHE A 104 -5.33 -4.35 -0.78
CA PHE A 104 -4.65 -3.64 -1.86
C PHE A 104 -3.54 -4.47 -2.49
N ILE A 105 -2.69 -5.11 -1.69
CA ILE A 105 -1.62 -6.02 -2.18
C ILE A 105 -2.21 -7.09 -3.08
N TYR A 106 -3.31 -7.75 -2.69
CA TYR A 106 -3.95 -8.82 -3.47
C TYR A 106 -4.55 -8.34 -4.80
N ARG A 107 -4.85 -7.05 -4.94
CA ARG A 107 -5.39 -6.46 -6.17
C ARG A 107 -4.35 -5.91 -7.14
N MET A 108 -3.09 -5.80 -6.71
CA MET A 108 -2.02 -5.27 -7.55
C MET A 108 -1.23 -6.35 -8.27
N ASP A 109 -0.72 -6.02 -9.45
CA ASP A 109 0.25 -6.82 -10.19
C ASP A 109 1.60 -6.09 -10.27
N GLY A 110 2.68 -6.84 -10.47
CA GLY A 110 4.03 -6.32 -10.66
C GLY A 110 4.88 -6.25 -9.39
N THR A 111 6.05 -5.63 -9.54
CA THR A 111 7.02 -5.46 -8.44
C THR A 111 6.70 -4.22 -7.63
N VAL A 112 6.64 -4.35 -6.31
CA VAL A 112 6.45 -3.22 -5.38
C VAL A 112 7.37 -3.36 -4.18
N GLU A 113 7.72 -2.23 -3.58
CA GLU A 113 8.34 -2.17 -2.26
C GLU A 113 7.23 -2.05 -1.22
N ILE A 114 7.27 -2.90 -0.19
CA ILE A 114 6.43 -2.77 0.99
C ILE A 114 7.25 -2.18 2.13
N ARG A 115 6.64 -1.33 2.95
CA ARG A 115 7.22 -0.80 4.17
C ARG A 115 6.25 -0.94 5.34
N LEU A 116 6.75 -1.47 6.45
CA LEU A 116 6.03 -1.66 7.69
C LEU A 116 6.73 -0.79 8.73
N HIS A 117 6.06 0.23 9.23
CA HIS A 117 6.59 1.10 10.27
C HIS A 117 6.23 0.53 11.64
N HIS A 118 7.16 0.70 12.58
CA HIS A 118 6.99 0.40 13.99
C HIS A 118 7.79 1.43 14.78
N ASP A 119 7.60 1.50 16.09
CA ASP A 119 8.20 2.52 16.96
C ASP A 119 9.73 2.70 16.78
N ASP A 120 10.44 1.60 16.49
CA ASP A 120 11.91 1.55 16.43
C ASP A 120 12.48 1.66 15.01
N GLY A 121 11.65 1.68 13.96
CA GLY A 121 12.15 1.74 12.59
C GLY A 121 11.18 1.29 11.51
N ILE A 122 11.77 0.95 10.35
CA ILE A 122 11.03 0.54 9.16
C ILE A 122 11.54 -0.82 8.70
N LEU A 123 10.63 -1.79 8.59
CA LEU A 123 10.86 -3.03 7.88
C LEU A 123 10.49 -2.81 6.42
N TYR A 124 11.39 -3.10 5.49
CA TYR A 124 11.13 -2.92 4.06
C TYR A 124 11.59 -4.12 3.24
N GLY A 125 10.88 -4.40 2.15
CA GLY A 125 11.18 -5.51 1.25
C GLY A 125 10.48 -5.36 -0.09
N TYR A 126 10.90 -6.17 -1.07
CA TYR A 126 10.30 -6.15 -2.41
C TYR A 126 9.44 -7.39 -2.61
N LEU A 127 8.18 -7.15 -2.97
CA LEU A 127 7.25 -8.18 -3.41
C LEU A 127 7.26 -8.21 -4.95
N TYR A 128 7.37 -9.40 -5.51
CA TYR A 128 7.34 -9.65 -6.95
C TYR A 128 6.06 -10.44 -7.28
N ARG A 129 5.14 -9.81 -8.02
CA ARG A 129 3.92 -10.44 -8.52
C ARG A 129 3.90 -10.51 -10.05
#